data_AF-A0A945XWP9-F1
#
_entry.id   AF-A0A945XWP9-F1
#
_cell.length_a   1.000
_cell.length_b   1.000
_cell.length_c   1.000
_cell.angle_alpha   90.00
_cell.angle_beta   90.00
_cell.angle_gamma   90.00
#
_symmetry.space_group_name_H-M   'P 1'
#
loop_
_entity.id
_entity.type
_entity.pdbx_description
1 polymer ?
#
loop_
_entity_poly.entity_id
_entity_poly.type
_entity_poly.pdbx_seq_one_letter_code
_entity_poly.pdbx_strand_id
1 'polypeptide(L)'
;MKSILRSVTIALLLITFTPVGRLEANSPNILFCMADDWGWPHAGAYGDQAIKTPTFDRLAKEGILFERAFVSSPSCTPCRNSILTGQQFYRLESGANLWSTLDVSYPNFMFLLRDSGYEIGHWRKAWGPGSVKPGGYTEDPCGSASTFNEFMQQRDRGKPFCFWFGTSDPHRSYVKDSGAKSGIPVDKVHVPAFYPDTAEIRSDIADYYFEVQRWDRDVGKAIKLLEAANELDNTIIVMTGDHGMPFPRCKANLYDWGTRVPLAIRWGLQVKLPRSVDKLVSLTDLAPTFLEVAGSKIPEGMTGNSLLPILKNQPTLSSNGRGDFVVFGRERHVPAQQKPSMQGYPARAIRTDRWMLKLNIDRERWPAGAPSGATHLLRDFAECDDGPTKSALMGMKDDPKNSKYYQLSFAKRPAVELYDCKQDPDQINNLADQPDHAATVAKLRAQLIEYLRNTQDPRFTDKPVKFETYRYYGRLETPKIVTGRIWMRSYDFKAADKEIEYGLYVPEGYDAKKCYPLMVVLHGFNSNPRQILNYPGFTRLAQQHGYILAAPLGYNTRGWYGGRGQTSRRWDPENLGELSEKDVMNVLEIVRDEFNVDSKRIYLMGHSMGGGGTWHIGIKYPDI
;
A
#
# COMPACT_ATOMS: atom_id res chain seq x y z
N MET A 1 -6.48 -57.97 -65.00
CA MET A 1 -7.03 -56.62 -64.69
C MET A 1 -6.54 -56.20 -63.30
N LYS A 2 -6.11 -54.95 -63.18
CA LYS A 2 -5.24 -54.41 -62.12
C LYS A 2 -5.84 -54.48 -60.71
N SER A 3 -4.96 -54.73 -59.74
CA SER A 3 -5.14 -54.63 -58.29
C SER A 3 -5.44 -53.20 -57.84
N ILE A 4 -6.35 -53.04 -56.89
CA ILE A 4 -6.46 -51.83 -56.05
C ILE A 4 -6.49 -52.28 -54.59
N LEU A 5 -5.32 -52.26 -53.94
CA LEU A 5 -5.22 -52.21 -52.48
C LEU A 5 -5.67 -50.81 -52.04
N ARG A 6 -6.69 -50.73 -51.19
CA ARG A 6 -6.99 -49.52 -50.42
C ARG A 6 -6.31 -49.64 -49.06
N SER A 7 -5.21 -48.91 -48.89
CA SER A 7 -4.60 -48.68 -47.59
C SER A 7 -5.48 -47.72 -46.77
N VAL A 8 -5.97 -48.19 -45.63
CA VAL A 8 -6.58 -47.34 -44.61
C VAL A 8 -5.47 -46.88 -43.68
N THR A 9 -5.04 -45.63 -43.83
CA THR A 9 -4.12 -44.98 -42.89
C THR A 9 -4.91 -44.56 -41.66
N ILE A 10 -4.79 -45.31 -40.56
CA ILE A 10 -5.25 -44.88 -39.24
C ILE A 10 -4.26 -43.82 -38.76
N ALA A 11 -4.65 -42.54 -38.83
CA ALA A 11 -3.92 -41.46 -38.18
C ALA A 11 -4.12 -41.57 -36.67
N LEU A 12 -3.13 -42.13 -35.97
CA LEU A 12 -3.07 -42.10 -34.52
C LEU A 12 -2.86 -40.63 -34.10
N LEU A 13 -3.92 -39.98 -33.62
CA LEU A 13 -3.85 -38.66 -33.02
C LEU A 13 -3.12 -38.82 -31.67
N LEU A 14 -1.78 -38.66 -31.68
CA LEU A 14 -0.99 -38.51 -30.48
C LEU A 14 -1.39 -37.19 -29.82
N ILE A 15 -2.36 -37.26 -28.91
CA ILE A 15 -2.63 -36.19 -27.95
C ILE A 15 -1.38 -36.13 -27.07
N THR A 16 -0.45 -35.25 -27.42
CA THR A 16 0.63 -34.85 -26.52
C THR A 16 -0.01 -34.12 -25.36
N PHE A 17 -0.32 -34.83 -24.27
CA PHE A 17 -0.49 -34.21 -22.97
C PHE A 17 0.84 -33.52 -22.66
N THR A 18 0.90 -32.21 -22.82
CA THR A 18 1.91 -31.40 -22.15
C THR A 18 1.73 -31.67 -20.66
N PRO A 19 2.72 -32.26 -19.98
CA PRO A 19 2.59 -32.47 -18.54
C PRO A 19 2.43 -31.10 -17.91
N VAL A 20 1.31 -30.89 -17.20
CA VAL A 20 1.22 -29.83 -16.20
C VAL A 20 2.42 -30.06 -15.28
N GLY A 21 3.26 -29.02 -15.10
CA GLY A 21 4.49 -29.12 -14.35
C GLY A 21 4.23 -29.82 -13.02
N ARG A 22 4.80 -31.01 -12.85
CA ARG A 22 4.66 -31.77 -11.61
C ARG A 22 5.54 -31.04 -10.58
N LEU A 23 4.93 -30.57 -9.49
CA LEU A 23 5.66 -29.96 -8.36
C LEU A 23 6.92 -30.77 -8.06
N GLU A 24 8.08 -30.11 -8.05
CA GLU A 24 9.32 -30.77 -7.64
C GLU A 24 9.21 -31.17 -6.16
N ALA A 25 9.74 -32.35 -5.82
CA ALA A 25 9.89 -32.75 -4.43
C ALA A 25 10.69 -31.66 -3.70
N ASN A 26 10.08 -31.02 -2.69
CA ASN A 26 10.62 -29.88 -1.91
C ASN A 26 10.48 -28.48 -2.54
N SER A 27 9.40 -28.19 -3.26
CA SER A 27 9.04 -26.80 -3.61
C SER A 27 8.97 -25.92 -2.34
N PRO A 28 9.62 -24.73 -2.32
CA PRO A 28 9.66 -23.89 -1.13
C PRO A 28 8.33 -23.17 -0.91
N ASN A 29 7.99 -22.89 0.35
CA ASN A 29 6.92 -21.97 0.68
C ASN A 29 7.37 -20.52 0.41
N ILE A 30 6.42 -19.60 0.22
CA ILE A 30 6.68 -18.17 0.02
C ILE A 30 5.81 -17.37 1.00
N LEU A 31 6.45 -16.62 1.88
CA LEU A 31 5.82 -15.58 2.68
C LEU A 31 6.27 -14.22 2.15
N PHE A 32 5.38 -13.52 1.47
CA PHE A 32 5.63 -12.21 0.89
C PHE A 32 5.05 -11.11 1.78
N CYS A 33 5.91 -10.47 2.56
CA CYS A 33 5.58 -9.40 3.49
C CYS A 33 5.80 -8.03 2.83
N MET A 34 4.74 -7.23 2.69
CA MET A 34 4.85 -5.91 2.07
C MET A 34 4.09 -4.81 2.82
N ALA A 35 4.81 -3.76 3.15
CA ALA A 35 4.29 -2.53 3.74
C ALA A 35 3.79 -1.53 2.70
N ASP A 36 2.95 -0.61 3.15
CA ASP A 36 2.41 0.51 2.37
C ASP A 36 3.15 1.81 2.73
N ASP A 37 3.81 2.43 1.76
CA ASP A 37 4.64 3.64 1.96
C ASP A 37 5.90 3.42 2.85
N TRP A 38 6.44 2.20 2.92
CA TRP A 38 7.74 1.96 3.57
C TRP A 38 8.90 2.17 2.60
N GLY A 39 9.55 3.33 2.68
CA GLY A 39 10.68 3.71 1.83
C GLY A 39 12.04 3.40 2.43
N TRP A 40 13.04 3.18 1.58
CA TRP A 40 14.45 3.23 1.99
C TRP A 40 14.78 4.68 2.44
N PRO A 41 15.65 4.90 3.45
CA PRO A 41 16.52 3.95 4.16
C PRO A 41 15.99 3.43 5.50
N HIS A 42 14.69 3.54 5.79
CA HIS A 42 14.17 3.44 7.16
C HIS A 42 14.13 2.01 7.74
N ALA A 43 15.29 1.42 8.04
CA ALA A 43 15.47 0.18 8.78
C ALA A 43 16.85 0.15 9.45
N GLY A 44 16.97 -0.59 10.56
CA GLY A 44 18.24 -0.74 11.28
C GLY A 44 19.35 -1.36 10.42
N ALA A 45 19.00 -2.33 9.57
CA ALA A 45 19.93 -2.98 8.62
C ALA A 45 20.57 -2.01 7.62
N TYR A 46 19.97 -0.84 7.35
CA TYR A 46 20.54 0.21 6.49
C TYR A 46 21.30 1.29 7.28
N GLY A 47 21.43 1.13 8.60
CA GLY A 47 22.23 2.00 9.46
C GLY A 47 21.47 3.18 10.08
N ASP A 48 20.14 3.24 9.97
CA ASP A 48 19.35 4.25 10.68
C ASP A 48 19.52 4.09 12.21
N GLN A 49 19.75 5.22 12.90
CA GLN A 49 20.14 5.24 14.31
C GLN A 49 18.94 5.37 15.27
N ALA A 50 17.74 5.65 14.76
CA ALA A 50 16.55 5.89 15.58
C ALA A 50 15.52 4.76 15.45
N ILE A 51 15.35 4.17 14.26
CA ILE A 51 14.40 3.09 14.03
C ILE A 51 14.93 1.74 14.54
N LYS A 52 14.03 0.88 15.03
CA LYS A 52 14.35 -0.50 15.43
C LYS A 52 13.48 -1.49 14.68
N THR A 53 14.09 -2.20 13.73
CA THR A 53 13.43 -3.21 12.89
C THR A 53 14.06 -4.59 13.10
N PRO A 54 14.05 -5.16 14.32
CA PRO A 54 14.78 -6.39 14.62
C PRO A 54 14.36 -7.58 13.76
N THR A 55 13.12 -7.61 13.28
CA THR A 55 12.65 -8.67 12.38
C THR A 55 13.28 -8.52 11.00
N PHE A 56 13.21 -7.33 10.41
CA PHE A 56 13.87 -7.04 9.13
C PHE A 56 15.39 -7.24 9.21
N ASP A 57 16.02 -6.77 10.30
CA ASP A 57 17.45 -6.89 10.53
C ASP A 57 17.88 -8.36 10.65
N ARG A 58 17.03 -9.20 11.27
CA ARG A 58 17.22 -10.65 11.30
C ARG A 58 17.13 -11.26 9.89
N LEU A 59 16.11 -10.90 9.11
CA LEU A 59 15.97 -11.39 7.73
C LEU A 59 17.17 -11.01 6.85
N ALA A 60 17.69 -9.80 7.01
CA ALA A 60 18.91 -9.34 6.35
C ALA A 60 20.14 -10.15 6.80
N LYS A 61 20.29 -10.38 8.11
CA LYS A 61 21.42 -11.13 8.70
C LYS A 61 21.41 -12.62 8.38
N GLU A 62 20.24 -13.23 8.23
CA GLU A 62 20.08 -14.66 7.90
C GLU A 62 19.94 -14.91 6.39
N GLY A 63 19.80 -13.85 5.60
CA GLY A 63 19.49 -13.90 4.18
C GLY A 63 20.33 -12.91 3.38
N ILE A 64 19.67 -12.18 2.48
CA ILE A 64 20.29 -11.19 1.62
C ILE A 64 19.62 -9.84 1.87
N LEU A 65 20.44 -8.84 2.23
CA LEU A 65 20.06 -7.44 2.19
C LEU A 65 20.31 -6.90 0.79
N PHE A 66 19.29 -6.32 0.15
CA PHE A 66 19.47 -5.63 -1.12
C PHE A 66 19.64 -4.14 -0.84
N GLU A 67 20.81 -3.59 -1.15
CA GLU A 67 21.06 -2.16 -0.94
C GLU A 67 20.21 -1.33 -1.90
N ARG A 68 20.02 -1.81 -3.14
CA ARG A 68 19.51 -0.99 -4.24
C ARG A 68 18.28 -1.61 -4.89
N ALA A 69 17.18 -1.71 -4.14
CA ALA A 69 15.88 -2.17 -4.62
C ALA A 69 14.94 -1.00 -4.97
N PHE A 70 14.33 -1.04 -6.15
CA PHE A 70 13.48 0.02 -6.68
C PHE A 70 12.12 -0.47 -7.12
N VAL A 71 11.12 0.41 -7.08
CA VAL A 71 9.77 0.14 -7.60
C VAL A 71 9.66 0.60 -9.05
N SER A 72 8.78 -0.01 -9.82
CA SER A 72 8.50 0.44 -11.20
C SER A 72 7.74 1.78 -11.23
N SER A 73 6.93 2.05 -10.20
CA SER A 73 6.21 3.30 -10.02
C SER A 73 6.02 3.62 -8.53
N PRO A 74 6.28 4.85 -8.06
CA PRO A 74 6.17 5.24 -6.66
C PRO A 74 4.72 5.52 -6.24
N SER A 75 3.83 4.56 -6.47
CA SER A 75 2.39 4.66 -6.22
C SER A 75 1.78 3.28 -5.99
N CYS A 76 0.92 3.12 -4.98
CA CYS A 76 0.47 1.82 -4.47
C CYS A 76 -0.05 0.87 -5.56
N THR A 77 -1.13 1.24 -6.25
CA THR A 77 -1.77 0.39 -7.28
C THR A 77 -0.83 0.02 -8.43
N PRO A 78 -0.13 0.96 -9.12
CA PRO A 78 0.76 0.58 -10.20
C PRO A 78 1.97 -0.22 -9.74
N CYS A 79 2.52 0.02 -8.54
CA CYS A 79 3.58 -0.83 -7.99
C CYS A 79 3.09 -2.26 -7.77
N ARG A 80 1.97 -2.43 -7.05
CA ARG A 80 1.37 -3.73 -6.74
C ARG A 80 0.98 -4.50 -8.00
N ASN A 81 0.45 -3.81 -9.01
CA ASN A 81 0.18 -4.40 -10.33
C ASN A 81 1.47 -4.82 -11.05
N SER A 82 2.54 -4.01 -10.99
CA SER A 82 3.85 -4.37 -11.53
C SER A 82 4.48 -5.58 -10.86
N ILE A 83 4.30 -5.73 -9.55
CA ILE A 83 4.75 -6.91 -8.80
C ILE A 83 3.92 -8.13 -9.20
N LEU A 84 2.59 -8.04 -9.19
CA LEU A 84 1.70 -9.16 -9.57
C LEU A 84 1.99 -9.70 -10.97
N THR A 85 2.30 -8.81 -11.90
CA THR A 85 2.46 -9.14 -13.31
C THR A 85 3.91 -9.36 -13.73
N GLY A 86 4.89 -9.00 -12.90
CA GLY A 86 6.30 -8.96 -13.29
C GLY A 86 6.59 -7.99 -14.44
N GLN A 87 5.74 -6.96 -14.65
CA GLN A 87 5.85 -6.03 -15.77
C GLN A 87 6.09 -4.59 -15.34
N GLN A 88 6.74 -3.82 -16.21
CA GLN A 88 6.80 -2.37 -16.09
C GLN A 88 5.39 -1.76 -16.07
N PHE A 89 5.15 -0.82 -15.15
CA PHE A 89 3.82 -0.31 -14.84
C PHE A 89 3.09 0.29 -16.05
N TYR A 90 3.82 0.96 -16.96
CA TYR A 90 3.27 1.59 -18.17
C TYR A 90 2.76 0.58 -19.22
N ARG A 91 3.00 -0.72 -19.03
CA ARG A 91 2.45 -1.77 -19.89
C ARG A 91 1.06 -2.24 -19.47
N LEU A 92 0.61 -1.81 -18.28
CA LEU A 92 -0.57 -2.33 -17.61
C LEU A 92 -1.83 -1.48 -17.82
N GLU A 93 -1.82 -0.64 -18.85
CA GLU A 93 -2.98 0.18 -19.24
C GLU A 93 -3.56 0.97 -18.05
N SER A 94 -4.82 0.71 -17.66
CA SER A 94 -5.47 1.33 -16.50
C SER A 94 -4.66 1.12 -15.22
N GLY A 95 -4.03 -0.06 -15.08
CA GLY A 95 -3.21 -0.47 -13.97
C GLY A 95 -1.96 0.38 -13.75
N ALA A 96 -1.61 1.28 -14.68
CA ALA A 96 -0.52 2.24 -14.54
C ALA A 96 -0.85 3.44 -13.62
N ASN A 97 -2.13 3.63 -13.26
CA ASN A 97 -2.61 4.70 -12.38
C ASN A 97 -2.98 4.19 -10.98
N LEU A 98 -2.97 5.06 -9.96
CA LEU A 98 -3.56 4.74 -8.65
C LEU A 98 -5.09 4.63 -8.76
N TRP A 99 -5.69 3.88 -7.82
CA TRP A 99 -7.14 3.70 -7.74
C TRP A 99 -7.71 3.24 -9.08
N SER A 100 -7.04 2.28 -9.70
CA SER A 100 -7.36 1.74 -11.02
C SER A 100 -7.86 0.29 -10.91
N THR A 101 -7.67 -0.48 -11.98
CA THR A 101 -7.97 -1.91 -12.06
C THR A 101 -6.80 -2.63 -12.74
N LEU A 102 -6.74 -3.95 -12.60
CA LEU A 102 -5.79 -4.80 -13.32
C LEU A 102 -6.61 -5.73 -14.22
N ASP A 103 -6.32 -5.74 -15.52
CA ASP A 103 -6.99 -6.62 -16.46
C ASP A 103 -6.48 -8.07 -16.30
N VAL A 104 -7.39 -9.05 -16.27
CA VAL A 104 -7.07 -10.48 -16.12
C VAL A 104 -6.27 -11.06 -17.30
N SER A 105 -6.19 -10.37 -18.44
CA SER A 105 -5.33 -10.78 -19.57
C SER A 105 -3.84 -10.65 -19.26
N TYR A 106 -3.46 -9.85 -18.26
CA TYR A 106 -2.08 -9.81 -17.78
C TYR A 106 -1.79 -10.99 -16.85
N PRO A 107 -0.60 -11.61 -16.95
CA PRO A 107 -0.23 -12.71 -16.07
C PRO A 107 -0.26 -12.25 -14.61
N ASN A 108 -0.73 -13.10 -13.70
CA ASN A 108 -0.73 -12.87 -12.26
C ASN A 108 0.03 -14.01 -11.58
N PHE A 109 1.18 -13.72 -10.97
CA PHE A 109 2.04 -14.75 -10.38
C PHE A 109 1.33 -15.55 -9.28
N MET A 110 0.41 -14.95 -8.51
CA MET A 110 -0.32 -15.67 -7.45
C MET A 110 -1.19 -16.76 -8.07
N PHE A 111 -1.93 -16.44 -9.13
CA PHE A 111 -2.77 -17.43 -9.82
C PHE A 111 -1.93 -18.46 -10.58
N LEU A 112 -0.81 -18.05 -11.18
CA LEU A 112 0.11 -18.98 -11.84
C LEU A 112 0.74 -19.98 -10.85
N LEU A 113 1.07 -19.55 -9.63
CA LEU A 113 1.52 -20.44 -8.55
C LEU A 113 0.41 -21.39 -8.12
N ARG A 114 -0.82 -20.89 -7.96
CA ARG A 114 -1.99 -21.74 -7.65
C ARG A 114 -2.21 -22.81 -8.71
N ASP A 115 -2.15 -22.44 -9.99
CA ASP A 115 -2.29 -23.36 -11.12
C ASP A 115 -1.14 -24.38 -11.17
N SER A 116 0.01 -24.05 -10.56
CA SER A 116 1.15 -24.95 -10.37
C SER A 116 1.06 -25.80 -9.08
N GLY A 117 -0.03 -25.68 -8.31
CA GLY A 117 -0.31 -26.51 -7.14
C GLY A 117 -0.03 -25.86 -5.78
N TYR A 118 0.29 -24.56 -5.74
CA TYR A 118 0.43 -23.82 -4.47
C TYR A 118 -0.94 -23.48 -3.87
N GLU A 119 -1.01 -23.46 -2.55
CA GLU A 119 -2.07 -22.73 -1.87
C GLU A 119 -1.73 -21.24 -1.78
N ILE A 120 -2.70 -20.39 -2.11
CA ILE A 120 -2.52 -18.94 -2.09
C ILE A 120 -3.47 -18.26 -1.12
N GLY A 121 -3.00 -17.19 -0.50
CA GLY A 121 -3.81 -16.37 0.37
C GLY A 121 -3.17 -15.02 0.62
N HIS A 122 -3.96 -14.13 1.22
CA HIS A 122 -3.46 -12.83 1.63
C HIS A 122 -4.10 -12.36 2.93
N TRP A 123 -3.50 -11.34 3.53
CA TRP A 123 -4.08 -10.61 4.65
C TRP A 123 -3.85 -9.10 4.52
N ARG A 124 -4.78 -8.33 5.08
CA ARG A 124 -4.79 -6.86 5.08
C ARG A 124 -4.63 -6.30 3.66
N LYS A 125 -3.75 -5.31 3.47
CA LYS A 125 -3.52 -4.63 2.19
C LYS A 125 -2.50 -5.37 1.32
N ALA A 126 -2.98 -6.35 0.55
CA ALA A 126 -2.18 -7.04 -0.47
C ALA A 126 -2.31 -6.35 -1.84
N TRP A 127 -3.43 -6.51 -2.54
CA TRP A 127 -3.74 -5.72 -3.72
C TRP A 127 -4.53 -4.45 -3.36
N GLY A 128 -4.31 -3.38 -4.10
CA GLY A 128 -5.08 -2.14 -3.98
C GLY A 128 -4.23 -0.90 -3.63
N PRO A 129 -4.86 0.28 -3.53
CA PRO A 129 -6.30 0.53 -3.68
C PRO A 129 -6.78 0.41 -5.14
N GLY A 130 -8.07 0.23 -5.38
CA GLY A 130 -8.62 0.07 -6.72
C GLY A 130 -9.94 -0.69 -6.76
N SER A 131 -10.36 -1.08 -7.96
CA SER A 131 -11.53 -1.94 -8.18
C SER A 131 -11.15 -3.18 -8.98
N VAL A 132 -11.33 -4.39 -8.43
CA VAL A 132 -10.96 -5.65 -9.10
C VAL A 132 -11.95 -6.04 -10.20
N LYS A 133 -13.25 -5.79 -9.99
CA LYS A 133 -14.32 -6.27 -10.89
C LYS A 133 -14.19 -5.75 -12.34
N PRO A 134 -13.89 -4.46 -12.59
CA PRO A 134 -13.73 -3.94 -13.95
C PRO A 134 -12.60 -4.60 -14.73
N GLY A 135 -11.62 -5.19 -14.05
CA GLY A 135 -10.51 -5.91 -14.64
C GLY A 135 -10.82 -7.37 -14.97
N GLY A 136 -12.03 -7.86 -14.64
CA GLY A 136 -12.46 -9.23 -14.92
C GLY A 136 -12.20 -10.24 -13.79
N TYR A 137 -11.64 -9.80 -12.66
CA TYR A 137 -11.39 -10.66 -11.51
C TYR A 137 -12.70 -11.04 -10.81
N THR A 138 -12.86 -12.34 -10.54
CA THR A 138 -13.99 -12.92 -9.77
C THR A 138 -13.67 -13.12 -8.29
N GLU A 139 -12.41 -13.02 -7.92
CA GLU A 139 -11.85 -13.10 -6.57
C GLU A 139 -10.73 -12.05 -6.41
N ASP A 140 -10.20 -11.88 -5.21
CA ASP A 140 -9.04 -10.99 -5.01
C ASP A 140 -7.82 -11.51 -5.79
N PRO A 141 -7.06 -10.66 -6.51
CA PRO A 141 -5.88 -11.09 -7.27
C PRO A 141 -4.77 -11.71 -6.42
N CYS A 142 -4.82 -11.58 -5.09
CA CYS A 142 -3.89 -12.18 -4.14
C CYS A 142 -4.45 -13.44 -3.43
N GLY A 143 -5.56 -14.00 -3.91
CA GLY A 143 -6.18 -15.21 -3.34
C GLY A 143 -7.12 -14.91 -2.16
N SER A 144 -7.50 -15.93 -1.39
CA SER A 144 -8.48 -15.76 -0.31
C SER A 144 -7.92 -14.97 0.88
N ALA A 145 -8.75 -14.10 1.47
CA ALA A 145 -8.40 -13.30 2.64
C ALA A 145 -8.54 -14.12 3.93
N SER A 146 -7.47 -14.19 4.73
CA SER A 146 -7.48 -14.77 6.08
C SER A 146 -6.31 -14.23 6.88
N THR A 147 -6.32 -14.34 8.21
CA THR A 147 -5.07 -14.10 8.95
C THR A 147 -4.04 -15.17 8.58
N PHE A 148 -2.75 -14.86 8.69
CA PHE A 148 -1.72 -15.87 8.38
C PHE A 148 -1.82 -17.10 9.29
N ASN A 149 -2.22 -16.93 10.56
CA ASN A 149 -2.44 -18.06 11.47
C ASN A 149 -3.59 -18.97 11.02
N GLU A 150 -4.72 -18.39 10.61
CA GLU A 150 -5.85 -19.17 10.09
C GLU A 150 -5.47 -19.91 8.80
N PHE A 151 -4.81 -19.21 7.87
CA PHE A 151 -4.27 -19.84 6.67
C PHE A 151 -3.38 -21.03 7.03
N MET A 152 -2.44 -20.84 7.97
CA MET A 152 -1.52 -21.90 8.38
C MET A 152 -2.22 -23.10 9.07
N GLN A 153 -3.42 -22.91 9.63
CA GLN A 153 -4.20 -23.98 10.24
C GLN A 153 -5.09 -24.72 9.24
N GLN A 154 -5.55 -24.05 8.19
CA GLN A 154 -6.54 -24.58 7.25
C GLN A 154 -5.91 -25.17 5.98
N ARG A 155 -4.69 -24.75 5.63
CA ARG A 155 -3.98 -25.23 4.44
C ARG A 155 -3.73 -26.74 4.47
N ASP A 156 -3.65 -27.34 3.30
CA ASP A 156 -3.11 -28.69 3.08
C ASP A 156 -1.59 -28.69 3.26
N ARG A 157 -1.10 -29.27 4.36
CA ARG A 157 0.34 -29.36 4.67
C ARG A 157 1.14 -30.17 3.64
N GLY A 158 0.48 -30.94 2.76
CA GLY A 158 1.14 -31.63 1.65
C GLY A 158 1.47 -30.72 0.47
N LYS A 159 1.01 -29.46 0.46
CA LYS A 159 1.20 -28.49 -0.62
C LYS A 159 2.08 -27.32 -0.18
N PRO A 160 2.91 -26.76 -1.08
CA PRO A 160 3.57 -25.50 -0.82
C PRO A 160 2.55 -24.35 -0.81
N PHE A 161 2.90 -23.23 -0.18
CA PHE A 161 2.04 -22.05 -0.18
C PHE A 161 2.75 -20.78 -0.65
N CYS A 162 1.97 -19.82 -1.15
CA CYS A 162 2.39 -18.43 -1.33
C CYS A 162 1.39 -17.50 -0.64
N PHE A 163 1.84 -16.84 0.42
CA PHE A 163 0.99 -15.96 1.23
C PHE A 163 1.47 -14.51 1.15
N TRP A 164 0.61 -13.61 0.67
CA TRP A 164 0.88 -12.18 0.65
C TRP A 164 0.40 -11.54 1.96
N PHE A 165 1.33 -11.32 2.88
CA PHE A 165 1.07 -10.60 4.12
C PHE A 165 1.29 -9.10 3.90
N GLY A 166 0.19 -8.38 3.67
CA GLY A 166 0.21 -6.94 3.51
C GLY A 166 0.00 -6.17 4.81
N THR A 167 0.14 -4.85 4.75
CA THR A 167 -0.33 -3.92 5.79
C THR A 167 -0.60 -2.54 5.19
N SER A 168 -1.43 -1.74 5.86
CA SER A 168 -1.54 -0.30 5.56
C SER A 168 -0.45 0.52 6.26
N ASP A 169 0.34 -0.08 7.15
CA ASP A 169 1.49 0.62 7.74
C ASP A 169 2.65 0.73 6.75
N PRO A 170 3.43 1.82 6.79
CA PRO A 170 3.25 3.07 7.53
C PRO A 170 2.48 4.19 6.78
N HIS A 171 1.44 3.89 6.02
CA HIS A 171 0.60 4.92 5.38
C HIS A 171 -0.03 5.87 6.42
N ARG A 172 -0.25 7.13 6.03
CA ARG A 172 -0.91 8.14 6.89
C ARG A 172 -2.37 7.80 7.20
N SER A 173 -2.95 8.31 8.29
CA SER A 173 -2.46 9.35 9.23
C SER A 173 -1.81 8.81 10.50
N TYR A 174 -0.86 9.58 11.05
CA TYR A 174 -0.18 9.26 12.30
C TYR A 174 -0.81 9.96 13.50
N VAL A 175 -0.75 9.30 14.65
CA VAL A 175 -1.05 9.95 15.93
C VAL A 175 0.13 10.83 16.30
N LYS A 176 -0.12 12.12 16.57
CA LYS A 176 0.92 13.08 16.93
C LYS A 176 1.76 12.61 18.13
N ASP A 177 3.08 12.67 17.95
CA ASP A 177 4.11 12.29 18.92
C ASP A 177 4.09 10.79 19.30
N SER A 178 3.47 9.92 18.48
CA SER A 178 3.48 8.48 18.67
C SER A 178 4.91 7.91 18.68
N GLY A 179 5.80 8.49 17.86
CA GLY A 179 7.22 8.16 17.81
C GLY A 179 7.88 8.35 19.16
N ALA A 180 7.84 9.59 19.67
CA ALA A 180 8.41 9.96 20.96
C ALA A 180 7.80 9.15 22.12
N LYS A 181 6.47 8.99 22.15
CA LYS A 181 5.74 8.22 23.18
C LYS A 181 6.11 6.73 23.18
N SER A 182 6.53 6.19 22.03
CA SER A 182 7.00 4.81 21.91
C SER A 182 8.47 4.62 22.30
N GLY A 183 9.20 5.70 22.60
CA GLY A 183 10.62 5.67 22.96
C GLY A 183 11.58 5.73 21.77
N ILE A 184 11.12 6.17 20.59
CA ILE A 184 12.03 6.47 19.47
C ILE A 184 12.85 7.73 19.82
N PRO A 185 14.19 7.70 19.70
CA PRO A 185 15.03 8.86 19.96
C PRO A 185 14.91 9.88 18.83
N VAL A 186 14.01 10.86 18.99
CA VAL A 186 13.69 11.89 17.98
C VAL A 186 14.91 12.73 17.58
N ASP A 187 15.86 12.93 18.50
CA ASP A 187 17.13 13.62 18.25
C ASP A 187 18.06 12.88 17.28
N LYS A 188 17.87 11.56 17.11
CA LYS A 188 18.65 10.72 16.20
C LYS A 188 17.98 10.48 14.84
N VAL A 189 16.76 10.98 14.65
CA VAL A 189 16.06 10.88 13.37
C VAL A 189 16.89 11.56 12.27
N HIS A 190 17.05 10.88 11.14
CA HIS A 190 17.68 11.47 9.97
C HIS A 190 16.66 12.35 9.23
N VAL A 191 16.99 13.63 9.04
CA VAL A 191 16.19 14.56 8.23
C VAL A 191 16.89 14.73 6.87
N PRO A 192 16.22 14.38 5.75
CA PRO A 192 16.78 14.55 4.41
C PRO A 192 17.13 16.01 4.11
N ALA A 193 18.16 16.26 3.30
CA ALA A 193 18.65 17.61 2.99
C ALA A 193 17.64 18.49 2.24
N PHE A 194 16.58 17.91 1.66
CA PHE A 194 15.47 18.63 1.05
C PHE A 194 14.37 19.03 2.05
N TYR A 195 14.58 18.85 3.36
CA TYR A 195 13.76 19.40 4.44
C TYR A 195 14.59 20.27 5.40
N PRO A 196 13.97 21.26 6.06
CA PRO A 196 14.61 21.95 7.18
C PRO A 196 14.64 21.03 8.41
N ASP A 197 15.78 20.99 9.07
CA ASP A 197 15.97 20.21 10.29
C ASP A 197 15.32 20.92 11.49
N THR A 198 14.06 20.59 11.76
CA THR A 198 13.25 21.19 12.84
C THR A 198 12.65 20.09 13.72
N ALA A 199 12.31 20.45 14.97
CA ALA A 199 11.69 19.52 15.91
C ALA A 199 10.36 18.96 15.38
N GLU A 200 9.55 19.76 14.68
CA GLU A 200 8.27 19.32 14.10
C GLU A 200 8.48 18.25 13.02
N ILE A 201 9.42 18.46 12.10
CA ILE A 201 9.72 17.50 11.02
C ILE A 201 10.35 16.22 11.58
N ARG A 202 11.29 16.34 12.53
CA ARG A 202 11.84 15.18 13.24
C ARG A 202 10.75 14.35 13.92
N SER A 203 9.78 15.01 14.56
CA SER A 203 8.66 14.34 15.23
C SER A 203 7.74 13.63 14.24
N ASP A 204 7.39 14.26 13.11
CA ASP A 204 6.55 13.65 12.07
C ASP A 204 7.24 12.40 11.44
N ILE A 205 8.56 12.46 11.23
CA ILE A 205 9.35 11.28 10.79
C ILE A 205 9.43 10.21 11.90
N ALA A 206 9.54 10.59 13.18
CA ALA A 206 9.51 9.64 14.29
C ALA A 206 8.15 8.94 14.40
N ASP A 207 7.06 9.65 14.15
CA ASP A 207 5.70 9.09 14.12
C ASP A 207 5.56 8.07 12.98
N TYR A 208 6.16 8.35 11.82
CA TYR A 208 6.31 7.37 10.73
C TYR A 208 7.13 6.14 11.15
N TYR A 209 8.24 6.31 11.88
CA TYR A 209 9.07 5.20 12.37
C TYR A 209 8.27 4.29 13.30
N PHE A 210 7.40 4.85 14.14
CA PHE A 210 6.55 4.04 15.02
C PHE A 210 5.69 3.04 14.24
N GLU A 211 5.08 3.48 13.13
CA GLU A 211 4.25 2.63 12.27
C GLU A 211 5.08 1.54 11.57
N VAL A 212 6.29 1.87 11.08
CA VAL A 212 7.24 0.88 10.53
C VAL A 212 7.62 -0.17 11.59
N GLN A 213 7.91 0.24 12.83
CA GLN A 213 8.22 -0.70 13.91
C GLN A 213 7.01 -1.57 14.28
N ARG A 214 5.77 -1.07 14.10
CA ARG A 214 4.56 -1.89 14.29
C ARG A 214 4.48 -2.99 13.25
N TRP A 215 4.72 -2.65 11.98
CA TRP A 215 4.79 -3.63 10.92
C TRP A 215 5.88 -4.68 11.16
N ASP A 216 7.09 -4.26 11.55
CA ASP A 216 8.19 -5.17 11.88
C ASP A 216 7.77 -6.24 12.91
N ARG A 217 7.10 -5.82 13.99
CA ARG A 217 6.60 -6.75 15.02
C ARG A 217 5.57 -7.74 14.48
N ASP A 218 4.71 -7.33 13.56
CA ASP A 218 3.69 -8.20 12.99
C ASP A 218 4.28 -9.26 12.07
N VAL A 219 5.27 -8.91 11.25
CA VAL A 219 6.06 -9.90 10.49
C VAL A 219 6.79 -10.85 11.45
N GLY A 220 7.33 -10.33 12.56
CA GLY A 220 7.98 -11.16 13.59
C GLY A 220 7.04 -12.22 14.18
N LYS A 221 5.76 -11.92 14.35
CA LYS A 221 4.74 -12.91 14.78
C LYS A 221 4.49 -13.96 13.70
N ALA A 222 4.44 -13.59 12.43
CA ALA A 222 4.29 -14.54 11.32
C ALA A 222 5.49 -15.50 11.22
N ILE A 223 6.71 -15.00 11.40
CA ILE A 223 7.92 -15.84 11.43
C ILE A 223 7.88 -16.85 12.57
N LYS A 224 7.41 -16.45 13.77
CA LYS A 224 7.23 -17.39 14.89
C LYS A 224 6.26 -18.53 14.59
N LEU A 225 5.24 -18.31 13.76
CA LEU A 225 4.33 -19.38 13.32
C LEU A 225 5.04 -20.37 12.39
N LEU A 226 5.94 -19.90 11.52
CA LEU A 226 6.77 -20.77 10.68
C LEU A 226 7.77 -21.60 11.51
N GLU A 227 8.38 -20.98 12.52
CA GLU A 227 9.26 -21.67 13.47
C GLU A 227 8.52 -22.78 14.22
N ALA A 228 7.35 -22.46 14.79
CA ALA A 228 6.52 -23.44 15.50
C ALA A 228 6.02 -24.57 14.60
N ALA A 229 5.85 -24.31 13.30
CA ALA A 229 5.50 -25.32 12.31
C ALA A 229 6.70 -26.12 11.77
N ASN A 230 7.93 -25.77 12.14
CA ASN A 230 9.17 -26.30 11.56
C ASN A 230 9.25 -26.12 10.03
N GLU A 231 8.68 -25.04 9.51
CA GLU A 231 8.65 -24.72 8.07
C GLU A 231 9.52 -23.52 7.71
N LEU A 232 10.13 -22.86 8.70
CA LEU A 232 10.96 -21.69 8.48
C LEU A 232 12.01 -21.96 7.39
N ASP A 233 12.82 -23.02 7.50
CA ASP A 233 13.91 -23.30 6.55
C ASP A 233 13.45 -23.61 5.12
N ASN A 234 12.25 -24.14 4.93
CA ASN A 234 11.66 -24.36 3.60
C ASN A 234 10.94 -23.11 3.04
N THR A 235 10.85 -22.03 3.82
CA THR A 235 10.10 -20.82 3.43
C THR A 235 11.04 -19.71 2.96
N ILE A 236 10.80 -19.22 1.75
CA ILE A 236 11.31 -17.95 1.26
C ILE A 236 10.50 -16.84 1.92
N ILE A 237 11.16 -15.99 2.70
CA ILE A 237 10.56 -14.81 3.31
C ILE A 237 11.10 -13.58 2.61
N VAL A 238 10.22 -12.79 2.03
CA VAL A 238 10.52 -11.49 1.42
C VAL A 238 9.87 -10.41 2.27
N MET A 239 10.63 -9.38 2.65
CA MET A 239 10.10 -8.21 3.36
C MET A 239 10.53 -6.93 2.65
N THR A 240 9.55 -6.09 2.26
CA THR A 240 9.76 -4.84 1.51
C THR A 240 8.64 -3.82 1.76
N GLY A 241 8.78 -2.61 1.23
CA GLY A 241 7.67 -1.66 0.99
C GLY A 241 7.28 -1.59 -0.49
N ASP A 242 6.18 -0.90 -0.79
CA ASP A 242 5.71 -0.68 -2.17
C ASP A 242 6.15 0.64 -2.80
N HIS A 243 6.63 1.62 -2.00
CA HIS A 243 7.34 2.82 -2.43
C HIS A 243 7.77 3.68 -1.23
N GLY A 244 8.34 4.85 -1.52
CA GLY A 244 8.77 5.84 -0.55
C GLY A 244 7.69 6.33 0.42
N MET A 245 8.15 6.93 1.53
CA MET A 245 7.33 7.48 2.61
C MET A 245 6.32 8.54 2.11
N PRO A 246 5.17 8.74 2.79
CA PRO A 246 4.12 9.68 2.39
C PRO A 246 4.45 11.12 2.82
N PHE A 247 5.57 11.63 2.32
CA PHE A 247 6.11 12.96 2.61
C PHE A 247 6.45 13.71 1.30
N PRO A 248 6.53 15.05 1.33
CA PRO A 248 6.78 15.84 0.13
C PRO A 248 8.08 15.44 -0.57
N ARG A 249 8.10 15.28 -1.90
CA ARG A 249 9.26 14.78 -2.68
C ARG A 249 9.54 13.27 -2.59
N CYS A 250 8.82 12.51 -1.75
CA CYS A 250 8.98 11.05 -1.60
C CYS A 250 7.93 10.29 -2.45
N LYS A 251 6.85 9.76 -1.84
CA LYS A 251 5.71 9.16 -2.55
C LYS A 251 5.25 9.99 -3.75
N ALA A 252 4.81 9.30 -4.80
CA ALA A 252 4.48 9.87 -6.10
C ALA A 252 5.64 10.59 -6.82
N ASN A 253 6.91 10.51 -6.39
CA ASN A 253 8.03 11.16 -7.06
C ASN A 253 9.12 10.17 -7.49
N LEU A 254 9.83 10.50 -8.58
CA LEU A 254 10.85 9.64 -9.18
C LEU A 254 12.26 9.90 -8.62
N TYR A 255 12.36 10.31 -7.37
CA TYR A 255 13.65 10.40 -6.65
C TYR A 255 13.85 9.09 -5.86
N ASP A 256 15.07 8.80 -5.43
CA ASP A 256 15.38 7.57 -4.68
C ASP A 256 14.53 7.50 -3.39
N TRP A 257 14.23 8.63 -2.74
CA TRP A 257 13.30 8.72 -1.61
C TRP A 257 11.83 8.37 -1.92
N GLY A 258 11.45 8.36 -3.19
CA GLY A 258 10.14 7.92 -3.66
C GLY A 258 10.13 6.52 -4.25
N THR A 259 11.25 6.09 -4.86
CA THR A 259 11.30 4.85 -5.65
C THR A 259 12.16 3.74 -5.05
N ARG A 260 13.06 4.03 -4.11
CA ARG A 260 13.89 3.02 -3.43
C ARG A 260 13.17 2.51 -2.20
N VAL A 261 13.21 1.20 -2.00
CA VAL A 261 12.51 0.49 -0.92
C VAL A 261 13.47 -0.40 -0.15
N PRO A 262 13.22 -0.67 1.14
CA PRO A 262 13.93 -1.72 1.86
C PRO A 262 13.62 -3.07 1.23
N LEU A 263 14.59 -3.96 1.09
CA LEU A 263 14.35 -5.32 0.62
C LEU A 263 15.32 -6.31 1.30
N ALA A 264 14.75 -7.25 2.04
CA ALA A 264 15.46 -8.40 2.58
C ALA A 264 14.79 -9.70 2.12
N ILE A 265 15.60 -10.68 1.71
CA ILE A 265 15.12 -12.01 1.29
C ILE A 265 15.89 -13.09 2.05
N ARG A 266 15.17 -13.95 2.76
CA ARG A 266 15.73 -15.08 3.52
C ARG A 266 15.18 -16.40 3.00
N TRP A 267 16.04 -17.38 2.77
CA TRP A 267 15.65 -18.71 2.30
C TRP A 267 16.54 -19.82 2.88
N GLY A 268 16.41 -20.04 4.19
CA GLY A 268 17.07 -21.13 4.93
C GLY A 268 18.52 -21.36 4.57
N LEU A 269 18.92 -22.64 4.51
CA LEU A 269 20.26 -23.06 4.09
C LEU A 269 20.51 -22.92 2.58
N GLN A 270 19.51 -22.51 1.80
CA GLN A 270 19.66 -22.31 0.35
C GLN A 270 20.40 -21.01 0.01
N VAL A 271 20.39 -20.03 0.92
CA VAL A 271 21.29 -18.88 0.88
C VAL A 271 22.57 -19.26 1.63
N LYS A 272 23.56 -19.79 0.89
CA LYS A 272 24.80 -20.36 1.46
C LYS A 272 25.61 -19.40 2.34
N LEU A 273 25.48 -18.09 2.13
CA LEU A 273 26.20 -17.04 2.86
C LEU A 273 25.31 -15.80 2.97
N PRO A 274 24.93 -15.38 4.19
CA PRO A 274 24.30 -14.10 4.38
C PRO A 274 25.19 -12.98 3.89
N ARG A 275 24.62 -12.03 3.16
CA ARG A 275 25.40 -10.96 2.53
C ARG A 275 24.54 -9.76 2.16
N SER A 276 25.20 -8.63 1.95
CA SER A 276 24.61 -7.50 1.26
C SER A 276 24.86 -7.60 -0.25
N VAL A 277 23.87 -7.22 -1.05
CA VAL A 277 23.91 -7.14 -2.51
C VAL A 277 23.66 -5.71 -2.93
N ASP A 278 24.68 -5.10 -3.52
CA ASP A 278 24.60 -3.75 -4.06
C ASP A 278 24.12 -3.72 -5.53
N LYS A 279 23.47 -4.76 -6.07
CA LYS A 279 22.93 -4.68 -7.44
C LYS A 279 21.64 -3.88 -7.50
N LEU A 280 21.45 -3.12 -8.58
CA LEU A 280 20.18 -2.46 -8.87
C LEU A 280 19.14 -3.54 -9.23
N VAL A 281 18.08 -3.64 -8.43
CA VAL A 281 16.97 -4.58 -8.66
C VAL A 281 15.65 -3.83 -8.68
N SER A 282 14.66 -4.37 -9.36
CA SER A 282 13.30 -3.81 -9.44
C SER A 282 12.31 -4.75 -8.76
N LEU A 283 11.27 -4.26 -8.08
CA LEU A 283 10.26 -5.15 -7.50
C LEU A 283 9.47 -5.94 -8.56
N THR A 284 9.52 -5.53 -9.83
CA THR A 284 9.05 -6.35 -10.98
C THR A 284 9.74 -7.71 -11.07
N ASP A 285 10.91 -7.84 -10.44
CA ASP A 285 11.77 -9.03 -10.48
C ASP A 285 11.26 -10.12 -9.52
N LEU A 286 10.38 -9.78 -8.57
CA LEU A 286 9.82 -10.73 -7.60
C LEU A 286 8.92 -11.78 -8.25
N ALA A 287 7.99 -11.39 -9.12
CA ALA A 287 7.10 -12.33 -9.82
C ALA A 287 7.85 -13.45 -10.58
N PRO A 288 8.79 -13.14 -11.51
CA PRO A 288 9.53 -14.19 -12.18
C PRO A 288 10.43 -14.98 -11.22
N THR A 289 10.93 -14.36 -10.14
CA THR A 289 11.67 -15.09 -9.09
C THR A 289 10.79 -16.15 -8.42
N PHE A 290 9.58 -15.78 -8.01
CA PHE A 290 8.64 -16.68 -7.34
C PHE A 290 8.18 -17.83 -8.25
N LEU A 291 7.98 -17.56 -9.54
CA LEU A 291 7.68 -18.61 -10.51
C LEU A 291 8.88 -19.54 -10.73
N GLU A 292 10.10 -19.00 -10.86
CA GLU A 292 11.28 -19.83 -11.09
C GLU A 292 11.62 -20.74 -9.90
N VAL A 293 11.53 -20.23 -8.67
CA VAL A 293 11.77 -21.07 -7.46
C VAL A 293 10.71 -22.15 -7.28
N ALA A 294 9.50 -21.93 -7.82
CA ALA A 294 8.42 -22.91 -7.83
C ALA A 294 8.54 -23.93 -8.97
N GLY A 295 9.51 -23.79 -9.87
CA GLY A 295 9.60 -24.59 -11.09
C GLY A 295 8.52 -24.27 -12.13
N SER A 296 7.80 -23.16 -11.96
CA SER A 296 6.75 -22.70 -12.87
C SER A 296 7.33 -21.97 -14.08
N LYS A 297 6.67 -22.08 -15.23
CA LYS A 297 7.05 -21.34 -16.44
C LYS A 297 6.87 -19.84 -16.21
N ILE A 298 7.93 -19.05 -16.45
CA ILE A 298 7.85 -17.59 -16.51
C ILE A 298 7.18 -17.17 -17.85
N PRO A 299 6.07 -16.42 -17.83
CA PRO A 299 5.47 -15.90 -19.05
C PRO A 299 6.39 -14.91 -19.78
N GLU A 300 6.45 -15.01 -21.12
CA GLU A 300 7.27 -14.13 -21.97
C GLU A 300 6.90 -12.64 -21.84
N GLY A 301 5.67 -12.35 -21.41
CA GLY A 301 5.20 -10.99 -21.17
C GLY A 301 5.83 -10.30 -19.96
N MET A 302 6.43 -11.05 -19.02
CA MET A 302 7.10 -10.47 -17.85
C MET A 302 8.40 -9.77 -18.27
N THR A 303 8.54 -8.51 -17.89
CA THR A 303 9.77 -7.73 -18.14
C THR A 303 10.75 -7.79 -16.97
N GLY A 304 10.32 -8.34 -15.84
CA GLY A 304 11.10 -8.65 -14.65
C GLY A 304 12.26 -9.62 -14.93
N ASN A 305 13.33 -9.53 -14.15
CA ASN A 305 14.45 -10.47 -14.19
C ASN A 305 14.46 -11.27 -12.91
N SER A 306 14.44 -12.59 -12.99
CA SER A 306 14.50 -13.38 -11.76
C SER A 306 15.76 -13.08 -10.95
N LEU A 307 15.58 -12.95 -9.64
CA LEU A 307 16.63 -12.79 -8.65
C LEU A 307 17.23 -14.14 -8.23
N LEU A 308 16.72 -15.28 -8.71
CA LEU A 308 17.21 -16.61 -8.32
C LEU A 308 18.74 -16.77 -8.50
N PRO A 309 19.37 -16.31 -9.60
CA PRO A 309 20.83 -16.35 -9.72
C PRO A 309 21.52 -15.56 -8.59
N ILE A 310 20.97 -14.40 -8.22
CA ILE A 310 21.46 -13.63 -7.06
C ILE A 310 21.26 -14.46 -5.80
N LEU A 311 20.08 -15.02 -5.53
CA LEU A 311 19.82 -15.80 -4.30
C LEU A 311 20.80 -16.99 -4.16
N LYS A 312 21.11 -17.68 -5.27
CA LYS A 312 22.02 -18.84 -5.31
C LYS A 312 23.52 -18.48 -5.41
N ASN A 313 23.87 -17.19 -5.34
CA ASN A 313 25.24 -16.69 -5.50
C ASN A 313 25.89 -17.11 -6.83
N GLN A 314 25.09 -17.13 -7.89
CA GLN A 314 25.53 -17.42 -9.24
C GLN A 314 25.87 -16.13 -10.00
N PRO A 315 26.77 -16.19 -11.00
CA PRO A 315 26.96 -15.08 -11.92
C PRO A 315 25.62 -14.73 -12.57
N THR A 316 25.22 -13.46 -12.49
CA THR A 316 24.02 -12.99 -13.19
C THR A 316 24.32 -12.95 -14.67
N LEU A 317 23.79 -13.91 -15.44
CA LEU A 317 23.63 -13.74 -16.87
C LEU A 317 22.54 -12.67 -17.06
N SER A 318 22.87 -11.56 -17.71
CA SER A 318 21.89 -10.49 -17.95
C SER A 318 20.80 -10.98 -18.89
N SER A 319 19.64 -11.37 -18.37
CA SER A 319 18.43 -11.55 -19.16
C SER A 319 17.66 -10.22 -19.20
N ASN A 320 17.10 -9.87 -20.36
CA ASN A 320 16.22 -8.72 -20.64
C ASN A 320 16.84 -7.30 -20.58
N GLY A 321 18.16 -7.13 -20.73
CA GLY A 321 18.75 -5.82 -21.04
C GLY A 321 18.84 -4.79 -19.90
N ARG A 322 18.43 -5.12 -18.67
CA ARG A 322 18.64 -4.32 -17.44
C ARG A 322 19.89 -4.79 -16.68
N GLY A 323 21.07 -4.59 -17.28
CA GLY A 323 22.33 -5.06 -16.71
C GLY A 323 22.78 -4.24 -15.50
N ASP A 324 22.85 -2.93 -15.66
CA ASP A 324 23.47 -1.96 -14.74
C ASP A 324 22.59 -0.73 -14.47
N PHE A 325 21.28 -0.82 -14.79
CA PHE A 325 20.31 0.25 -14.58
C PHE A 325 18.91 -0.29 -14.26
N VAL A 326 18.10 0.55 -13.61
CA VAL A 326 16.65 0.37 -13.48
C VAL A 326 15.92 1.53 -14.12
N VAL A 327 14.71 1.27 -14.59
CA VAL A 327 13.79 2.28 -15.14
C VAL A 327 12.50 2.24 -14.37
N PHE A 328 12.03 3.43 -13.97
CA PHE A 328 10.79 3.65 -13.26
C PHE A 328 10.10 4.91 -13.77
N GLY A 329 8.83 5.07 -13.43
CA GLY A 329 8.03 6.20 -13.89
C GLY A 329 6.76 6.38 -13.11
N ARG A 330 5.97 7.36 -13.51
CA ARG A 330 4.61 7.55 -13.01
C ARG A 330 3.70 8.07 -14.11
N GLU A 331 2.42 7.79 -13.96
CA GLU A 331 1.33 8.43 -14.70
C GLU A 331 0.48 9.25 -13.70
N ARG A 332 -0.79 8.92 -13.49
CA ARG A 332 -1.65 9.59 -12.51
C ARG A 332 -1.59 8.87 -11.16
N HIS A 333 -1.09 9.55 -10.13
CA HIS A 333 -1.28 9.14 -8.75
C HIS A 333 -2.68 9.57 -8.30
N VAL A 334 -3.00 10.87 -8.27
CA VAL A 334 -4.39 11.31 -8.06
C VAL A 334 -4.75 12.39 -9.09
N PRO A 335 -6.03 12.73 -9.27
CA PRO A 335 -6.41 13.86 -10.12
C PRO A 335 -6.09 15.17 -9.39
N ALA A 336 -4.79 15.48 -9.32
CA ALA A 336 -4.23 16.53 -8.50
C ALA A 336 -4.12 17.88 -9.23
N GLN A 337 -4.40 17.93 -10.53
CA GLN A 337 -4.42 19.19 -11.27
C GLN A 337 -5.72 19.96 -10.99
N GLN A 338 -5.73 21.26 -11.33
CA GLN A 338 -6.85 22.16 -11.06
C GLN A 338 -8.17 21.62 -11.62
N LYS A 339 -9.24 21.68 -10.83
CA LYS A 339 -10.58 21.20 -11.22
C LYS A 339 -11.01 21.85 -12.54
N PRO A 340 -11.58 21.09 -13.51
CA PRO A 340 -12.03 19.69 -13.43
C PRO A 340 -11.01 18.66 -13.97
N SER A 341 -9.72 18.97 -14.01
CA SER A 341 -8.73 18.11 -14.65
C SER A 341 -8.59 16.74 -13.97
N MET A 342 -8.59 15.69 -14.79
CA MET A 342 -8.30 14.30 -14.40
C MET A 342 -6.89 13.87 -14.81
N GLN A 343 -6.04 14.81 -15.20
CA GLN A 343 -4.71 14.54 -15.72
C GLN A 343 -3.73 14.26 -14.58
N GLY A 344 -2.76 13.38 -14.84
CA GLY A 344 -1.62 13.13 -13.96
C GLY A 344 -0.41 13.99 -14.31
N TYR A 345 0.74 13.62 -13.76
CA TYR A 345 2.03 14.21 -14.11
C TYR A 345 2.96 13.09 -14.60
N PRO A 346 2.98 12.81 -15.92
CA PRO A 346 3.75 11.72 -16.47
C PRO A 346 5.25 12.01 -16.44
N ALA A 347 6.02 11.05 -15.96
CA ALA A 347 7.47 11.12 -15.94
C ALA A 347 8.11 9.73 -16.06
N ARG A 348 9.36 9.69 -16.54
CA ARG A 348 10.21 8.48 -16.63
C ARG A 348 11.61 8.80 -16.13
N ALA A 349 12.28 7.83 -15.54
CA ALA A 349 13.65 7.99 -15.11
C ALA A 349 14.46 6.70 -15.29
N ILE A 350 15.75 6.87 -15.54
CA ILE A 350 16.76 5.81 -15.54
C ILE A 350 17.73 6.07 -14.38
N ARG A 351 18.02 5.02 -13.61
CA ARG A 351 18.95 5.05 -12.47
C ARG A 351 20.03 4.01 -12.70
N THR A 352 21.29 4.47 -12.76
CA THR A 352 22.51 3.65 -12.84
C THR A 352 23.16 3.53 -11.46
N ASP A 353 24.39 3.03 -11.33
CA ASP A 353 25.10 2.99 -10.05
C ASP A 353 25.40 4.40 -9.50
N ARG A 354 25.65 5.38 -10.39
CA ARG A 354 26.03 6.76 -10.06
C ARG A 354 24.96 7.78 -10.42
N TRP A 355 24.41 7.70 -11.63
CA TRP A 355 23.56 8.74 -12.18
C TRP A 355 22.07 8.41 -12.10
N MET A 356 21.25 9.44 -11.92
CA MET A 356 19.83 9.40 -12.25
C MET A 356 19.51 10.46 -13.29
N LEU A 357 18.89 10.06 -14.40
CA LEU A 357 18.28 10.99 -15.37
C LEU A 357 16.76 10.84 -15.30
N LYS A 358 16.05 11.96 -15.19
CA LYS A 358 14.60 12.03 -15.16
C LYS A 358 14.07 12.92 -16.27
N LEU A 359 13.01 12.46 -16.94
CA LEU A 359 12.26 13.18 -17.96
C LEU A 359 10.87 13.51 -17.43
N ASN A 360 10.59 14.80 -17.26
CA ASN A 360 9.26 15.31 -16.95
C ASN A 360 8.55 15.64 -18.27
N ILE A 361 7.55 14.84 -18.63
CA ILE A 361 6.95 14.87 -19.97
C ILE A 361 6.05 16.10 -20.11
N ASP A 362 5.09 16.27 -19.21
CA ASP A 362 4.17 17.41 -19.20
C ASP A 362 4.62 18.47 -18.17
N ARG A 363 5.78 19.09 -18.41
CA ARG A 363 6.44 20.01 -17.45
C ARG A 363 5.59 21.20 -16.99
N GLU A 364 4.58 21.59 -17.77
CA GLU A 364 3.69 22.72 -17.45
C GLU A 364 2.69 22.40 -16.33
N ARG A 365 2.51 21.12 -16.01
CA ARG A 365 1.65 20.66 -14.92
C ARG A 365 2.38 20.71 -13.58
N TRP A 366 1.62 20.70 -12.49
CA TRP A 366 2.20 20.71 -11.14
C TRP A 366 2.58 19.29 -10.71
N PRO A 367 3.86 18.99 -10.43
CA PRO A 367 4.31 17.63 -10.11
C PRO A 367 3.78 17.10 -8.78
N ALA A 368 3.49 17.98 -7.82
CA ALA A 368 2.89 17.61 -6.54
C ALA A 368 1.36 17.83 -6.51
N GLY A 369 0.75 18.20 -7.65
CA GLY A 369 -0.62 18.69 -7.70
C GLY A 369 -0.71 20.21 -7.63
N ALA A 370 -1.84 20.77 -8.05
CA ALA A 370 -2.06 22.20 -8.08
C ALA A 370 -1.93 22.79 -6.65
N PRO A 371 -1.37 24.00 -6.51
CA PRO A 371 -1.23 24.67 -5.23
C PRO A 371 -2.57 25.00 -4.57
N SER A 372 -3.65 25.04 -5.35
CA SER A 372 -5.01 25.24 -4.87
C SER A 372 -6.03 24.66 -5.84
N GLY A 373 -7.13 24.14 -5.31
CA GLY A 373 -8.31 23.79 -6.10
C GLY A 373 -8.12 22.58 -7.03
N ALA A 374 -7.33 21.59 -6.61
CA ALA A 374 -7.26 20.32 -7.33
C ALA A 374 -8.62 19.61 -7.38
N THR A 375 -8.79 18.71 -8.35
CA THR A 375 -9.96 17.83 -8.44
C THR A 375 -10.03 16.85 -7.25
N HIS A 376 -8.89 16.43 -6.70
CA HIS A 376 -8.82 15.52 -5.56
C HIS A 376 -9.21 16.18 -4.22
N LEU A 377 -9.68 15.36 -3.27
CA LEU A 377 -10.19 15.81 -1.97
C LEU A 377 -9.15 16.50 -1.07
N LEU A 378 -7.87 16.14 -1.20
CA LEU A 378 -6.77 16.79 -0.47
C LEU A 378 -6.53 18.23 -0.94
N ARG A 379 -7.06 18.62 -2.11
CA ARG A 379 -6.96 19.96 -2.73
C ARG A 379 -5.53 20.43 -2.99
N ASP A 380 -4.81 20.88 -1.98
CA ASP A 380 -3.56 21.60 -2.15
C ASP A 380 -2.41 20.60 -2.18
N PHE A 381 -1.67 20.57 -3.29
CA PHE A 381 -0.61 19.59 -3.54
C PHE A 381 -1.05 18.14 -3.24
N ALA A 382 -2.19 17.75 -3.82
CA ALA A 382 -2.87 16.50 -3.51
C ALA A 382 -2.10 15.21 -3.87
N GLU A 383 -0.95 15.28 -4.56
CA GLU A 383 -0.07 14.10 -4.75
C GLU A 383 0.74 13.77 -3.50
N CYS A 384 0.74 14.66 -2.50
CA CYS A 384 1.36 14.46 -1.20
C CYS A 384 0.27 14.37 -0.13
N ASP A 385 0.31 13.30 0.66
CA ASP A 385 -0.57 13.13 1.81
C ASP A 385 -0.38 14.27 2.83
N ASP A 386 -1.45 14.60 3.54
CA ASP A 386 -1.43 15.69 4.53
C ASP A 386 -0.67 15.27 5.79
N GLY A 387 0.16 16.18 6.30
CA GLY A 387 0.93 15.97 7.52
C GLY A 387 1.70 17.23 7.94
N PRO A 388 2.25 17.24 9.17
CA PRO A 388 3.01 18.37 9.71
C PRO A 388 4.12 18.85 8.75
N THR A 389 4.90 17.93 8.18
CA THR A 389 5.98 18.29 7.23
C THR A 389 5.43 19.01 6.00
N LYS A 390 4.33 18.53 5.40
CA LYS A 390 3.71 19.19 4.23
C LYS A 390 3.25 20.61 4.59
N SER A 391 2.55 20.77 5.72
CA SER A 391 2.07 22.06 6.21
C SER A 391 3.21 23.04 6.46
N ALA A 392 4.28 22.60 7.12
CA ALA A 392 5.46 23.43 7.39
C ALA A 392 6.11 23.93 6.08
N LEU A 393 6.32 23.04 5.11
CA LEU A 393 6.95 23.42 3.83
C LEU A 393 6.07 24.34 2.98
N MET A 394 4.74 24.17 2.99
CA MET A 394 3.83 25.08 2.30
C MET A 394 3.93 26.51 2.86
N GLY A 395 4.11 26.65 4.18
CA GLY A 395 4.30 27.94 4.86
C GLY A 395 5.62 28.64 4.54
N MET A 396 6.59 27.94 3.94
CA MET A 396 7.92 28.49 3.63
C MET A 396 8.03 29.11 2.24
N LYS A 397 6.95 29.10 1.44
CA LYS A 397 6.96 29.56 0.04
C LYS A 397 7.62 30.94 -0.14
N ASP A 398 7.24 31.89 0.71
CA ASP A 398 7.67 33.29 0.63
C ASP A 398 8.78 33.62 1.64
N ASP A 399 9.35 32.62 2.33
CA ASP A 399 10.50 32.78 3.22
C ASP A 399 11.81 32.84 2.41
N PRO A 400 12.55 33.96 2.39
CA PRO A 400 13.79 34.07 1.61
C PRO A 400 14.87 33.05 1.97
N LYS A 401 14.88 32.55 3.21
CA LYS A 401 15.88 31.57 3.69
C LYS A 401 15.45 30.13 3.44
N ASN A 402 14.14 29.85 3.54
CA ASN A 402 13.62 28.48 3.55
C ASN A 402 12.79 28.10 2.31
N SER A 403 12.49 29.05 1.41
CA SER A 403 11.72 28.79 0.19
C SER A 403 12.29 27.69 -0.70
N LYS A 404 13.60 27.40 -0.64
CA LYS A 404 14.21 26.27 -1.35
C LYS A 404 13.53 24.92 -1.06
N TYR A 405 13.06 24.71 0.17
CA TYR A 405 12.40 23.46 0.56
C TYR A 405 11.01 23.35 -0.09
N TYR A 406 10.27 24.46 -0.12
CA TYR A 406 9.04 24.56 -0.91
C TYR A 406 9.31 24.29 -2.41
N GLN A 407 10.36 24.89 -2.98
CA GLN A 407 10.68 24.71 -4.40
C GLN A 407 11.00 23.25 -4.75
N LEU A 408 11.83 22.58 -3.94
CA LEU A 408 12.19 21.18 -4.13
C LEU A 408 10.96 20.25 -4.01
N SER A 409 10.02 20.56 -3.13
CA SER A 409 8.86 19.71 -2.86
C SER A 409 7.70 19.94 -3.82
N PHE A 410 7.40 21.19 -4.19
CA PHE A 410 6.11 21.57 -4.78
C PHE A 410 6.19 22.30 -6.11
N ALA A 411 7.30 22.96 -6.43
CA ALA A 411 7.39 23.77 -7.64
C ALA A 411 7.39 22.94 -8.93
N LYS A 412 7.08 23.61 -10.04
CA LYS A 412 7.24 23.03 -11.38
C LYS A 412 8.71 22.64 -11.61
N ARG A 413 8.92 21.61 -12.43
CA ARG A 413 10.24 21.03 -12.68
C ARG A 413 10.64 21.23 -14.15
N PRO A 414 11.94 21.33 -14.45
CA PRO A 414 12.42 21.39 -15.83
C PRO A 414 12.10 20.09 -16.57
N ALA A 415 12.17 20.09 -17.91
CA ALA A 415 11.87 18.91 -18.72
C ALA A 415 12.83 17.74 -18.46
N VAL A 416 14.08 18.04 -18.12
CA VAL A 416 15.15 17.08 -17.87
C VAL A 416 15.82 17.42 -16.55
N GLU A 417 16.08 16.41 -15.74
CA GLU A 417 16.85 16.51 -14.51
C GLU A 417 17.94 15.43 -14.49
N LEU A 418 19.14 15.78 -14.04
CA LEU A 418 20.27 14.87 -13.87
C LEU A 418 20.84 15.02 -12.47
N TYR A 419 21.09 13.91 -11.78
CA TYR A 419 21.67 13.90 -10.44
C TYR A 419 22.84 12.90 -10.35
N ASP A 420 23.94 13.31 -9.70
CA ASP A 420 25.02 12.41 -9.29
C ASP A 420 24.68 11.85 -7.90
N CYS A 421 24.00 10.72 -7.85
CA CYS A 421 23.48 10.13 -6.62
C CYS A 421 24.57 9.57 -5.69
N LYS A 422 25.85 9.54 -6.10
CA LYS A 422 26.96 9.23 -5.19
C LYS A 422 27.42 10.47 -4.41
N GLN A 423 27.40 11.64 -5.05
CA GLN A 423 27.81 12.90 -4.41
C GLN A 423 26.63 13.66 -3.78
N ASP A 424 25.43 13.47 -4.34
CA ASP A 424 24.18 14.10 -3.95
C ASP A 424 23.10 13.02 -3.74
N PRO A 425 23.17 12.25 -2.63
CA PRO A 425 22.27 11.12 -2.39
C PRO A 425 20.81 11.54 -2.21
N ASP A 426 20.56 12.79 -1.78
CA ASP A 426 19.24 13.39 -1.64
C ASP A 426 18.73 14.06 -2.92
N GLN A 427 19.56 14.07 -3.97
CA GLN A 427 19.22 14.53 -5.32
C GLN A 427 18.66 15.95 -5.31
N ILE A 428 19.34 16.90 -4.66
CA ILE A 428 18.89 18.30 -4.53
C ILE A 428 19.53 19.23 -5.57
N ASN A 429 20.62 18.82 -6.23
CA ASN A 429 21.37 19.61 -7.19
C ASN A 429 21.15 19.08 -8.62
N ASN A 430 20.27 19.72 -9.39
CA ASN A 430 20.05 19.34 -10.78
C ASN A 430 21.24 19.80 -11.67
N LEU A 431 21.88 18.84 -12.31
CA LEU A 431 23.06 19.01 -13.16
C LEU A 431 22.75 19.05 -14.67
N ALA A 432 21.47 18.93 -15.06
CA ALA A 432 21.08 18.73 -16.46
C ALA A 432 21.49 19.87 -17.40
N ASP A 433 21.48 21.11 -16.91
CA ASP A 433 21.78 22.31 -17.70
C ASP A 433 23.27 22.71 -17.66
N GLN A 434 24.10 21.95 -16.94
CA GLN A 434 25.53 22.21 -16.85
C GLN A 434 26.26 21.67 -18.09
N PRO A 435 27.05 22.49 -18.82
CA PRO A 435 27.72 22.07 -20.06
C PRO A 435 28.57 20.80 -19.92
N ASP A 436 29.28 20.65 -18.79
CA ASP A 436 30.17 19.52 -18.50
C ASP A 436 29.41 18.18 -18.39
N HIS A 437 28.09 18.21 -18.22
CA HIS A 437 27.26 17.02 -18.08
C HIS A 437 26.40 16.72 -19.31
N ALA A 438 26.50 17.53 -20.38
CA ALA A 438 25.70 17.37 -21.59
C ALA A 438 25.86 15.97 -22.23
N ALA A 439 27.08 15.41 -22.25
CA ALA A 439 27.34 14.07 -22.77
C ALA A 439 26.66 12.97 -21.94
N THR A 440 26.67 13.11 -20.61
CA THR A 440 25.98 12.19 -19.69
C THR A 440 24.47 12.24 -19.89
N VAL A 441 23.89 13.44 -20.00
CA VAL A 441 22.46 13.63 -20.30
C VAL A 441 22.09 12.96 -21.63
N ALA A 442 22.85 13.21 -22.69
CA ALA A 442 22.57 12.63 -24.01
C ALA A 442 22.62 11.09 -23.99
N LYS A 443 23.66 10.52 -23.36
CA LYS A 443 23.82 9.06 -23.23
C LYS A 443 22.65 8.43 -22.47
N LEU A 444 22.35 8.91 -21.26
CA LEU A 444 21.30 8.34 -20.43
C LEU A 444 19.91 8.53 -21.05
N ARG A 445 19.69 9.64 -21.75
CA ARG A 445 18.42 9.89 -22.45
C ARG A 445 18.22 8.90 -23.59
N ALA A 446 19.26 8.65 -24.39
CA ALA A 446 19.20 7.65 -25.46
C ALA A 446 18.91 6.25 -24.89
N GLN A 447 19.64 5.85 -23.84
CA GLN A 447 19.46 4.57 -23.17
C GLN A 447 18.04 4.41 -22.57
N LEU A 448 17.51 5.45 -21.92
CA LEU A 448 16.15 5.44 -21.39
C LEU A 448 15.11 5.30 -22.51
N ILE A 449 15.22 6.09 -23.58
CA ILE A 449 14.26 6.04 -24.69
C ILE A 449 14.30 4.69 -25.40
N GLU A 450 15.49 4.12 -25.62
CA GLU A 450 15.66 2.79 -26.19
C GLU A 450 14.99 1.73 -25.32
N TYR A 451 15.23 1.75 -24.00
CA TYR A 451 14.58 0.83 -23.07
C TYR A 451 13.05 0.96 -23.11
N LEU A 452 12.52 2.19 -23.07
CA LEU A 452 11.08 2.46 -23.09
C LEU A 452 10.43 1.98 -24.40
N ARG A 453 11.11 2.12 -25.54
CA ARG A 453 10.66 1.57 -26.84
C ARG A 453 10.66 0.04 -26.85
N ASN A 454 11.76 -0.57 -26.41
CA ASN A 454 11.92 -2.03 -26.38
C ASN A 454 10.90 -2.68 -25.43
N THR A 455 10.56 -1.99 -24.34
CA THR A 455 9.55 -2.44 -23.38
C THR A 455 8.15 -1.91 -23.66
N GLN A 456 7.93 -1.27 -24.81
CA GLN A 456 6.62 -0.91 -25.36
C GLN A 456 5.84 0.12 -24.53
N ASP A 457 6.52 1.13 -23.97
CA ASP A 457 5.86 2.27 -23.34
C ASP A 457 5.02 3.06 -24.37
N PRO A 458 3.70 3.23 -24.16
CA PRO A 458 2.85 3.97 -25.08
C PRO A 458 3.28 5.42 -25.33
N ARG A 459 4.00 6.06 -24.40
CA ARG A 459 4.48 7.45 -24.59
C ARG A 459 5.71 7.57 -25.49
N PHE A 460 6.39 6.46 -25.79
CA PHE A 460 7.64 6.43 -26.55
C PHE A 460 7.57 5.55 -27.80
N THR A 461 6.38 5.04 -28.11
CA THR A 461 6.04 4.23 -29.29
C THR A 461 4.87 4.88 -30.04
N ASP A 462 4.44 4.27 -31.14
CA ASP A 462 3.29 4.76 -31.92
C ASP A 462 1.92 4.37 -31.32
N LYS A 463 1.91 3.76 -30.12
CA LYS A 463 0.67 3.35 -29.46
C LYS A 463 -0.10 4.57 -28.93
N PRO A 464 -1.44 4.55 -28.97
CA PRO A 464 -2.25 5.60 -28.35
C PRO A 464 -2.00 5.70 -26.84
N VAL A 465 -1.73 6.91 -26.34
CA VAL A 465 -1.57 7.19 -24.91
C VAL A 465 -2.96 7.36 -24.27
N LYS A 466 -3.37 6.39 -23.45
CA LYS A 466 -4.70 6.36 -22.79
C LYS A 466 -4.67 6.63 -21.28
N PHE A 467 -3.50 6.85 -20.69
CA PHE A 467 -3.35 6.93 -19.23
C PHE A 467 -4.27 7.96 -18.56
N GLU A 468 -4.55 9.07 -19.25
CA GLU A 468 -5.39 10.15 -18.69
C GLU A 468 -6.90 9.87 -18.82
N THR A 469 -7.30 8.97 -19.73
CA THR A 469 -8.72 8.66 -20.00
C THR A 469 -9.24 7.49 -19.17
N TYR A 470 -8.35 6.68 -18.59
CA TYR A 470 -8.76 5.60 -17.69
C TYR A 470 -9.52 6.14 -16.48
N ARG A 471 -10.51 5.37 -16.02
CA ARG A 471 -11.34 5.73 -14.88
C ARG A 471 -10.53 5.77 -13.59
N TYR A 472 -10.78 6.78 -12.76
CA TYR A 472 -10.32 6.86 -11.38
C TYR A 472 -11.41 6.31 -10.46
N TYR A 473 -11.11 5.30 -9.66
CA TYR A 473 -12.07 4.66 -8.73
C TYR A 473 -11.96 5.21 -7.30
N GLY A 474 -11.04 6.14 -7.05
CA GLY A 474 -10.91 6.82 -5.76
C GLY A 474 -12.03 7.83 -5.54
N ARG A 475 -12.17 8.29 -4.30
CA ARG A 475 -13.18 9.29 -3.94
C ARG A 475 -12.77 10.67 -4.46
N LEU A 476 -13.70 11.34 -5.15
CA LEU A 476 -13.54 12.71 -5.65
C LEU A 476 -14.42 13.72 -4.91
N GLU A 477 -15.42 13.22 -4.20
CA GLU A 477 -16.33 14.01 -3.39
C GLU A 477 -16.50 13.31 -2.05
N THR A 478 -16.51 14.08 -0.97
CA THR A 478 -17.00 13.58 0.32
C THR A 478 -18.48 13.25 0.12
N PRO A 479 -18.95 12.04 0.49
CA PRO A 479 -20.35 11.70 0.31
C PRO A 479 -21.22 12.74 1.02
N LYS A 480 -22.02 13.50 0.26
CA LYS A 480 -23.01 14.39 0.85
C LYS A 480 -23.97 13.53 1.66
N ILE A 481 -24.06 13.81 2.96
CA ILE A 481 -25.09 13.22 3.78
C ILE A 481 -26.41 13.73 3.25
N VAL A 482 -27.24 12.79 2.84
CA VAL A 482 -28.66 13.02 2.62
C VAL A 482 -29.27 12.86 3.99
N THR A 483 -29.70 13.96 4.56
CA THR A 483 -30.42 14.00 5.82
C THR A 483 -31.76 13.26 5.69
N GLY A 484 -32.35 12.83 6.80
CA GLY A 484 -33.64 12.11 6.79
C GLY A 484 -33.55 10.61 6.54
N ARG A 485 -32.35 10.06 6.31
CA ARG A 485 -32.14 8.62 6.14
C ARG A 485 -31.02 8.08 7.02
N ILE A 486 -31.10 6.78 7.30
CA ILE A 486 -30.03 6.05 7.98
C ILE A 486 -28.90 5.81 6.98
N TRP A 487 -27.69 6.18 7.40
CA TRP A 487 -26.44 5.87 6.73
C TRP A 487 -25.73 4.77 7.50
N MET A 488 -25.22 3.79 6.77
CA MET A 488 -24.24 2.85 7.30
C MET A 488 -22.89 3.30 6.78
N ARG A 489 -22.01 3.66 7.69
CA ARG A 489 -20.68 4.21 7.41
C ARG A 489 -19.65 3.32 8.04
N SER A 490 -18.43 3.42 7.54
CA SER A 490 -17.31 2.70 8.08
C SER A 490 -16.17 3.65 8.41
N TYR A 491 -15.35 3.24 9.37
CA TYR A 491 -14.08 3.90 9.66
C TYR A 491 -13.01 2.85 9.95
N ASP A 492 -11.76 3.25 9.77
CA ASP A 492 -10.61 2.41 10.08
C ASP A 492 -10.41 2.34 11.61
N PHE A 493 -10.76 1.21 12.21
CA PHE A 493 -10.65 1.01 13.64
C PHE A 493 -9.25 0.54 14.00
N LYS A 494 -8.33 1.50 14.11
CA LYS A 494 -6.89 1.27 14.35
C LYS A 494 -6.56 0.29 15.49
N ALA A 495 -7.32 0.31 16.59
CA ALA A 495 -7.06 -0.59 17.72
C ALA A 495 -7.38 -2.06 17.42
N ALA A 496 -8.21 -2.31 16.41
CA ALA A 496 -8.62 -3.63 15.94
C ALA A 496 -8.04 -3.98 14.57
N ASP A 497 -7.34 -3.04 13.92
CA ASP A 497 -6.76 -3.18 12.59
C ASP A 497 -7.76 -3.76 11.56
N LYS A 498 -8.95 -3.17 11.57
CA LYS A 498 -10.02 -3.51 10.64
C LYS A 498 -10.90 -2.31 10.41
N GLU A 499 -11.52 -2.27 9.24
CA GLU A 499 -12.64 -1.37 9.00
C GLU A 499 -13.86 -1.86 9.79
N ILE A 500 -14.54 -0.95 10.51
CA ILE A 500 -15.76 -1.26 11.26
C ILE A 500 -16.90 -0.34 10.86
N GLU A 501 -18.11 -0.90 10.83
CA GLU A 501 -19.33 -0.19 10.46
C GLU A 501 -19.99 0.47 11.68
N TYR A 502 -20.59 1.64 11.48
CA TYR A 502 -21.50 2.29 12.41
C TYR A 502 -22.70 2.87 11.65
N GLY A 503 -23.83 3.01 12.34
CA GLY A 503 -25.04 3.63 11.84
C GLY A 503 -25.07 5.12 12.19
N LEU A 504 -25.58 5.94 11.28
CA LEU A 504 -25.73 7.38 11.47
C LEU A 504 -27.08 7.84 10.90
N TYR A 505 -27.83 8.62 11.66
CA TYR A 505 -29.00 9.34 11.18
C TYR A 505 -28.84 10.82 11.49
N VAL A 506 -29.05 11.67 10.49
CA VAL A 506 -29.03 13.13 10.63
C VAL A 506 -30.39 13.66 10.16
N PRO A 507 -31.10 14.48 10.94
CA PRO A 507 -32.45 14.94 10.61
C PRO A 507 -32.46 15.85 9.37
N GLU A 508 -33.52 15.76 8.57
CA GLU A 508 -33.81 16.67 7.45
C GLU A 508 -33.75 18.12 7.90
N GLY A 509 -33.11 18.96 7.07
CA GLY A 509 -32.92 20.38 7.37
C GLY A 509 -31.81 20.65 8.39
N TYR A 510 -30.90 19.68 8.63
CA TYR A 510 -29.68 19.92 9.40
C TYR A 510 -28.91 21.14 8.88
N ASP A 511 -28.59 22.05 9.79
CA ASP A 511 -27.85 23.29 9.54
C ASP A 511 -26.62 23.31 10.44
N ALA A 512 -25.42 23.24 9.86
CA ALA A 512 -24.17 23.21 10.61
C ALA A 512 -23.96 24.43 11.53
N LYS A 513 -24.72 25.51 11.37
CA LYS A 513 -24.68 26.69 12.25
C LYS A 513 -25.46 26.51 13.55
N LYS A 514 -26.30 25.49 13.67
CA LYS A 514 -27.12 25.20 14.86
C LYS A 514 -26.56 23.99 15.60
N CYS A 515 -26.69 23.99 16.92
CA CYS A 515 -26.30 22.85 17.74
C CYS A 515 -27.43 21.84 17.84
N TYR A 516 -27.16 20.58 17.54
CA TYR A 516 -28.14 19.48 17.60
C TYR A 516 -27.82 18.53 18.76
N PRO A 517 -28.83 18.01 19.49
CA PRO A 517 -28.60 16.94 20.44
C PRO A 517 -28.17 15.65 19.72
N LEU A 518 -27.30 14.88 20.38
CA LEU A 518 -26.80 13.60 19.89
C LEU A 518 -27.28 12.47 20.79
N MET A 519 -27.67 11.35 20.18
CA MET A 519 -27.97 10.12 20.89
C MET A 519 -27.07 9.00 20.37
N VAL A 520 -26.23 8.45 21.25
CA VAL A 520 -25.42 7.27 20.99
C VAL A 520 -26.25 6.04 21.37
N VAL A 521 -26.51 5.17 20.40
CA VAL A 521 -27.50 4.10 20.49
C VAL A 521 -26.84 2.73 20.42
N LEU A 522 -26.89 2.00 21.53
CA LEU A 522 -26.25 0.70 21.70
C LEU A 522 -27.26 -0.43 21.46
N HIS A 523 -26.96 -1.32 20.51
CA HIS A 523 -27.87 -2.40 20.12
C HIS A 523 -27.78 -3.64 21.04
N GLY A 524 -28.80 -4.49 21.00
CA GLY A 524 -28.84 -5.74 21.75
C GLY A 524 -27.96 -6.87 21.17
N PHE A 525 -28.05 -8.05 21.80
CA PHE A 525 -27.33 -9.26 21.38
C PHE A 525 -27.69 -9.68 19.95
N ASN A 526 -26.68 -10.03 19.15
CA ASN A 526 -26.83 -10.43 17.74
C ASN A 526 -27.57 -9.39 16.87
N SER A 527 -27.66 -8.14 17.34
CA SER A 527 -28.16 -7.03 16.55
C SER A 527 -27.02 -6.24 15.91
N ASN A 528 -27.33 -5.18 15.18
CA ASN A 528 -26.36 -4.34 14.50
C ASN A 528 -26.85 -2.88 14.43
N PRO A 529 -25.98 -1.92 14.05
CA PRO A 529 -26.34 -0.51 14.01
C PRO A 529 -27.55 -0.20 13.12
N ARG A 530 -27.69 -0.90 11.99
CA ARG A 530 -28.82 -0.70 11.08
C ARG A 530 -30.14 -1.09 11.74
N GLN A 531 -30.17 -2.24 12.40
CA GLN A 531 -31.39 -2.76 13.02
C GLN A 531 -31.87 -1.85 14.14
N ILE A 532 -30.97 -1.39 15.02
CA ILE A 532 -31.37 -0.55 16.15
C ILE A 532 -31.89 0.83 15.69
N LEU A 533 -31.29 1.41 14.65
CA LEU A 533 -31.78 2.67 14.08
C LEU A 533 -33.12 2.49 13.33
N ASN A 534 -33.44 1.29 12.86
CA ASN A 534 -34.73 0.97 12.21
C ASN A 534 -35.83 0.57 13.19
N TYR A 535 -35.64 0.76 14.51
CA TYR A 535 -36.73 0.54 15.46
C TYR A 535 -37.94 1.40 15.10
N PRO A 536 -39.18 0.85 15.12
CA PRO A 536 -40.37 1.55 14.68
C PRO A 536 -40.53 2.93 15.34
N GLY A 537 -40.63 3.96 14.50
CA GLY A 537 -40.82 5.35 14.94
C GLY A 537 -39.56 6.07 15.43
N PHE A 538 -38.41 5.40 15.50
CA PHE A 538 -37.23 5.98 16.15
C PHE A 538 -36.62 7.14 15.34
N THR A 539 -36.32 6.93 14.06
CA THR A 539 -35.86 8.02 13.16
C THR A 539 -36.92 9.10 12.94
N ARG A 540 -38.21 8.75 12.98
CA ARG A 540 -39.31 9.73 12.92
C ARG A 540 -39.30 10.67 14.12
N LEU A 541 -39.09 10.15 15.33
CA LEU A 541 -38.98 10.97 16.53
C LEU A 541 -37.67 11.77 16.53
N ALA A 542 -36.57 11.17 16.09
CA ALA A 542 -35.30 11.89 15.91
C ALA A 542 -35.45 13.05 14.92
N GLN A 543 -36.16 12.87 13.81
CA GLN A 543 -36.52 13.96 12.89
C GLN A 543 -37.32 15.05 13.61
N GLN A 544 -38.41 14.66 14.28
CA GLN A 544 -39.35 15.57 14.91
C GLN A 544 -38.69 16.46 15.98
N HIS A 545 -37.70 15.92 16.69
CA HIS A 545 -37.01 16.61 17.79
C HIS A 545 -35.59 17.07 17.44
N GLY A 546 -35.15 16.86 16.19
CA GLY A 546 -33.83 17.27 15.71
C GLY A 546 -32.67 16.51 16.37
N TYR A 547 -32.79 15.21 16.63
CA TYR A 547 -31.68 14.40 17.14
C TYR A 547 -30.83 13.82 16.02
N ILE A 548 -29.52 13.96 16.17
CA ILE A 548 -28.56 13.11 15.46
C ILE A 548 -28.50 11.77 16.22
N LEU A 549 -28.57 10.66 15.49
CA LEU A 549 -28.40 9.33 16.07
C LEU A 549 -27.11 8.70 15.56
N ALA A 550 -26.31 8.15 16.45
CA ALA A 550 -25.11 7.39 16.12
C ALA A 550 -25.18 6.01 16.77
N ALA A 551 -24.99 4.95 16.00
CA ALA A 551 -25.06 3.57 16.49
C ALA A 551 -23.72 2.85 16.22
N PRO A 552 -22.84 2.68 17.21
CA PRO A 552 -21.62 1.88 17.06
C PRO A 552 -21.93 0.38 16.97
N LEU A 553 -21.07 -0.39 16.31
CA LEU A 553 -21.18 -1.86 16.27
C LEU A 553 -20.80 -2.51 17.61
N GLY A 554 -19.91 -1.88 18.37
CA GLY A 554 -19.31 -2.43 19.59
C GLY A 554 -18.26 -3.50 19.29
N TYR A 555 -17.39 -3.28 18.31
CA TYR A 555 -16.41 -4.26 17.77
C TYR A 555 -17.03 -5.46 17.03
N ASN A 556 -18.09 -6.05 17.57
CA ASN A 556 -18.91 -7.11 16.98
C ASN A 556 -20.32 -7.08 17.58
N THR A 557 -21.23 -7.91 17.08
CA THR A 557 -22.64 -7.95 17.50
C THR A 557 -22.89 -8.49 18.92
N ARG A 558 -21.83 -8.74 19.72
CA ARG A 558 -21.86 -9.51 20.97
C ARG A 558 -20.95 -8.94 22.08
N GLY A 559 -20.30 -7.80 21.88
CA GLY A 559 -19.20 -7.33 22.73
C GLY A 559 -19.56 -6.59 24.02
N TRP A 560 -20.85 -6.43 24.33
CA TRP A 560 -21.36 -5.76 25.55
C TRP A 560 -20.86 -4.33 25.80
N TYR A 561 -20.19 -3.71 24.84
CA TYR A 561 -19.68 -2.33 24.94
C TYR A 561 -18.85 -2.09 26.22
N GLY A 562 -18.07 -3.11 26.63
CA GLY A 562 -17.24 -3.06 27.84
C GLY A 562 -17.91 -3.56 29.13
N GLY A 563 -19.24 -3.63 29.18
CA GLY A 563 -19.98 -3.96 30.42
C GLY A 563 -19.91 -5.42 30.88
N ARG A 564 -19.47 -6.33 30.03
CA ARG A 564 -19.07 -7.70 30.42
C ARG A 564 -17.77 -8.05 29.72
N GLY A 565 -16.67 -8.04 30.47
CA GLY A 565 -15.38 -8.52 29.99
C GLY A 565 -15.41 -10.01 29.71
N GLN A 566 -14.93 -10.39 28.53
CA GLN A 566 -14.68 -11.75 28.04
C GLN A 566 -15.92 -12.66 27.93
N THR A 567 -16.47 -12.78 26.72
CA THR A 567 -17.19 -13.99 26.32
C THR A 567 -16.17 -15.08 25.97
N SER A 568 -16.21 -16.21 26.67
CA SER A 568 -15.29 -17.35 26.53
C SER A 568 -15.52 -18.15 25.23
N ARG A 569 -15.44 -17.50 24.07
CA ARG A 569 -15.63 -18.15 22.76
C ARG A 569 -14.36 -18.06 21.93
N ARG A 570 -14.04 -19.17 21.25
CA ARG A 570 -12.81 -19.43 20.49
C ARG A 570 -12.44 -18.36 19.44
N TRP A 571 -13.37 -17.50 19.04
CA TRP A 571 -13.21 -16.56 17.93
C TRP A 571 -13.26 -15.08 18.34
N ASP A 572 -13.47 -14.77 19.62
CA ASP A 572 -13.47 -13.40 20.13
C ASP A 572 -12.06 -13.03 20.63
N PRO A 573 -11.58 -11.79 20.43
CA PRO A 573 -10.29 -11.36 20.95
C PRO A 573 -10.29 -11.31 22.48
N GLU A 574 -9.13 -11.54 23.10
CA GLU A 574 -8.99 -11.56 24.57
C GLU A 574 -9.37 -10.23 25.23
N ASN A 575 -9.21 -9.11 24.52
CA ASN A 575 -9.57 -7.76 24.96
C ASN A 575 -10.88 -7.24 24.34
N LEU A 576 -11.82 -8.13 23.98
CA LEU A 576 -13.10 -7.77 23.35
C LEU A 576 -13.82 -6.61 24.05
N GLY A 577 -13.92 -6.63 25.37
CA GLY A 577 -14.61 -5.56 26.12
C GLY A 577 -13.99 -4.18 25.91
N GLU A 578 -12.66 -4.10 25.90
CA GLU A 578 -11.92 -2.85 25.64
C GLU A 578 -12.12 -2.38 24.19
N LEU A 579 -12.07 -3.29 23.22
CA LEU A 579 -12.30 -2.96 21.81
C LEU A 579 -13.75 -2.51 21.57
N SER A 580 -14.72 -3.15 22.22
CA SER A 580 -16.14 -2.79 22.13
C SER A 580 -16.43 -1.42 22.74
N GLU A 581 -15.75 -1.09 23.84
CA GLU A 581 -15.81 0.24 24.46
C GLU A 581 -15.17 1.32 23.57
N LYS A 582 -13.95 1.05 23.05
CA LYS A 582 -13.24 1.98 22.16
C LYS A 582 -14.03 2.29 20.90
N ASP A 583 -14.75 1.32 20.34
CA ASP A 583 -15.60 1.57 19.17
C ASP A 583 -16.71 2.60 19.46
N VAL A 584 -17.33 2.55 20.65
CA VAL A 584 -18.32 3.57 21.07
C VAL A 584 -17.68 4.95 21.10
N MET A 585 -16.50 5.07 21.72
CA MET A 585 -15.82 6.35 21.87
C MET A 585 -15.35 6.91 20.53
N ASN A 586 -14.83 6.08 19.62
CA ASN A 586 -14.44 6.50 18.28
C ASN A 586 -15.65 7.01 17.47
N VAL A 587 -16.79 6.30 17.51
CA VAL A 587 -18.00 6.74 16.79
C VAL A 587 -18.53 8.05 17.37
N LEU A 588 -18.48 8.22 18.70
CA LEU A 588 -18.84 9.48 19.35
C LEU A 588 -17.93 10.63 18.87
N GLU A 589 -16.62 10.42 18.83
CA GLU A 589 -15.64 11.39 18.34
C GLU A 589 -15.88 11.76 16.87
N ILE A 590 -16.00 10.77 15.99
CA ILE A 590 -16.28 10.96 14.56
C ILE A 590 -17.52 11.84 14.34
N VAL A 591 -18.59 11.59 15.09
CA VAL A 591 -19.85 12.33 14.93
C VAL A 591 -19.73 13.75 15.51
N ARG A 592 -18.98 13.95 16.60
CA ARG A 592 -18.73 15.29 17.16
C ARG A 592 -17.83 16.15 16.28
N ASP A 593 -16.90 15.53 15.55
CA ASP A 593 -16.03 16.22 14.61
C ASP A 593 -16.77 16.63 13.33
N GLU A 594 -17.71 15.79 12.88
CA GLU A 594 -18.43 16.01 11.64
C GLU A 594 -19.67 16.91 11.78
N PHE A 595 -20.32 16.91 12.95
CA PHE A 595 -21.56 17.65 13.19
C PHE A 595 -21.46 18.61 14.37
N ASN A 596 -22.20 19.71 14.28
CA ASN A 596 -22.33 20.68 15.35
C ASN A 596 -23.25 20.12 16.45
N VAL A 597 -22.68 19.25 17.28
CA VAL A 597 -23.35 18.59 18.39
C VAL A 597 -23.35 19.52 19.61
N ASP A 598 -24.50 19.63 20.26
CA ASP A 598 -24.60 20.28 21.56
C ASP A 598 -23.94 19.40 22.63
N SER A 599 -22.74 19.79 23.05
CA SER A 599 -21.96 19.08 24.07
C SER A 599 -22.68 18.89 25.41
N LYS A 600 -23.77 19.62 25.69
CA LYS A 600 -24.58 19.45 26.91
C LYS A 600 -25.80 18.54 26.70
N ARG A 601 -26.03 18.05 25.48
CA ARG A 601 -27.18 17.22 25.10
C ARG A 601 -26.72 16.00 24.30
N ILE A 602 -25.80 15.26 24.89
CA ILE A 602 -25.38 13.94 24.42
C ILE A 602 -26.03 12.91 25.34
N TYR A 603 -26.70 11.94 24.74
CA TYR A 603 -27.43 10.91 25.47
C TYR A 603 -26.91 9.55 25.07
N LEU A 604 -26.69 8.69 26.06
CA LEU A 604 -26.42 7.29 25.82
C LEU A 604 -27.68 6.47 26.07
N MET A 605 -28.02 5.59 25.14
CA MET A 605 -29.15 4.68 25.32
C MET A 605 -28.86 3.31 24.72
N GLY A 606 -29.53 2.30 25.23
CA GLY A 606 -29.47 0.97 24.66
C GLY A 606 -30.49 0.03 25.28
N HIS A 607 -30.73 -1.10 24.61
CA HIS A 607 -31.62 -2.15 25.09
C HIS A 607 -30.85 -3.47 25.21
N SER A 608 -31.30 -4.37 26.09
CA SER A 608 -30.64 -5.65 26.33
C SER A 608 -29.14 -5.44 26.66
N MET A 609 -28.22 -6.04 25.91
CA MET A 609 -26.78 -5.85 26.08
C MET A 609 -26.34 -4.40 25.90
N GLY A 610 -26.93 -3.66 24.97
CA GLY A 610 -26.70 -2.22 24.84
C GLY A 610 -27.17 -1.44 26.07
N GLY A 611 -28.19 -1.93 26.78
CA GLY A 611 -28.61 -1.36 28.06
C GLY A 611 -27.55 -1.59 29.14
N GLY A 612 -26.95 -2.78 29.20
CA GLY A 612 -25.79 -3.04 30.07
C GLY A 612 -24.58 -2.18 29.72
N GLY A 613 -24.29 -2.03 28.43
CA GLY A 613 -23.27 -1.12 27.90
C GLY A 613 -23.53 0.35 28.26
N THR A 614 -24.79 0.77 28.27
CA THR A 614 -25.19 2.15 28.61
C THR A 614 -24.77 2.48 30.05
N TRP A 615 -25.06 1.60 31.00
CA TRP A 615 -24.62 1.79 32.39
C TRP A 615 -23.10 1.77 32.51
N HIS A 616 -22.42 0.84 31.86
CA HIS A 616 -20.96 0.73 31.90
C HIS A 616 -20.27 2.00 31.39
N ILE A 617 -20.59 2.42 30.17
CA ILE A 617 -20.00 3.60 29.54
C ILE A 617 -20.39 4.86 30.31
N GLY A 618 -21.65 5.01 30.73
CA GLY A 618 -22.10 6.18 31.49
C GLY A 618 -21.42 6.33 32.85
N ILE A 619 -21.12 5.22 33.55
CA ILE A 619 -20.37 5.26 34.81
C ILE A 619 -18.89 5.59 34.55
N LYS A 620 -18.30 5.01 33.50
CA LYS A 620 -16.88 5.16 33.19
C LYS A 620 -16.54 6.52 32.60
N TYR A 621 -17.45 7.08 31.84
CA TYR A 621 -17.31 8.36 31.13
C TYR A 621 -18.47 9.28 31.50
N PRO A 622 -18.49 9.81 32.74
CA PRO A 622 -19.60 10.62 33.24
C PRO A 622 -19.73 11.97 32.53
N ASP A 623 -18.68 12.40 31.81
CA ASP A 623 -18.62 13.65 31.06
C ASP A 623 -19.12 13.53 29.62
N ILE A 624 -19.65 12.35 29.23
CA ILE A 624 -20.29 12.15 27.90
C ILE A 624 -21.51 13.04 27.75
#